data_AF-L9KX20-F1
#
_entry.id   AF-L9KX20-F1
#
_cell.length_a   1.000
_cell.length_b   1.000
_cell.length_c   1.000
_cell.angle_alpha   90.00
_cell.angle_beta   90.00
_cell.angle_gamma   90.00
#
_symmetry.space_group_name_H-M   'P 1'
#
loop_
_entity.id
_entity.type
_entity.pdbx_description
1 polymer ?
#
loop_
_entity_poly.entity_id
_entity_poly.type
_entity_poly.pdbx_seq_one_letter_code
_entity_poly.pdbx_strand_id
1 'polypeptide(L)'
;MEDRRAEKSCEQACESLQRQDYEMALKHCTEALLSLGQYSMADCTGPCPLERERIKIESLLYRIASFLQLKNYGQADEDCRHVLGEGLAKGDGAFRAVLCCMQLKGKLQPVSTILAKSLTGESLNGMVTKDLTRLKTLLTETETEDRSASTGLLCWCRRVSDADSVAYPVLSCSTNYKCVRLCLMTKAFHFHSFTHSFVKFTLTATSNVLSGYHVEDLDEGSCNGWHFRPPPRGITSSEEYTLCKRFLEQGICRYGAQCTSAHSQEELAEWQKRYASRLIKLKQQNENKQLSGSYMETLIEKWMNSLSPEKVLSECIEGVKVEHNPDLSVTVNTKKSHQTWTFALTCKPARMLYRVALLYDAHRPHFSIIAISAGDSTTQVSQEVPENCQEWIGGKMAQNGLDHYVYKVGIAFNTEIFGTFRQTIVFDFGLEPVLMQRVMIDAASTEGNI
;
A
#
# COMPACT_ATOMS: atom_id res chain seq x y z
N MET A 1 -18.07 -23.88 30.02
CA MET A 1 -17.40 -23.06 31.06
C MET A 1 -16.03 -22.55 30.57
N GLU A 2 -15.45 -23.11 29.50
CA GLU A 2 -14.14 -22.71 28.95
C GLU A 2 -14.20 -21.57 27.92
N ASP A 3 -15.40 -21.27 27.41
CA ASP A 3 -15.65 -20.26 26.37
C ASP A 3 -15.33 -18.80 26.79
N ARG A 4 -15.25 -18.56 28.11
CA ARG A 4 -14.87 -17.26 28.69
C ARG A 4 -13.38 -17.14 29.02
N ARG A 5 -12.57 -18.20 28.82
CA ARG A 5 -11.15 -18.18 29.21
C ARG A 5 -10.36 -17.19 28.35
N ALA A 6 -10.52 -17.25 27.03
CA ALA A 6 -9.79 -16.37 26.11
C ALA A 6 -10.18 -14.89 26.27
N GLU A 7 -11.48 -14.60 26.41
CA GLU A 7 -11.97 -13.24 26.65
C GLU A 7 -11.46 -12.69 27.99
N LYS A 8 -11.54 -13.49 29.06
CA LYS A 8 -11.04 -13.10 30.38
C LYS A 8 -9.53 -12.81 30.35
N SER A 9 -8.73 -13.65 29.70
CA SER A 9 -7.29 -13.42 29.56
C SER A 9 -7.02 -12.16 28.74
N CYS A 10 -7.79 -11.87 27.70
CA CYS A 10 -7.68 -10.64 26.91
C CYS A 10 -8.02 -9.38 27.74
N GLU A 11 -9.06 -9.44 28.58
CA GLU A 11 -9.38 -8.36 29.52
C GLU A 11 -8.28 -8.14 30.56
N GLN A 12 -7.74 -9.22 31.12
CA GLN A 12 -6.60 -9.16 32.06
C GLN A 12 -5.34 -8.58 31.41
N ALA A 13 -5.11 -8.85 30.13
CA ALA A 13 -4.02 -8.24 29.36
C ALA A 13 -4.21 -6.72 29.23
N CYS A 14 -5.42 -6.26 28.94
CA CYS A 14 -5.74 -4.83 28.87
C CYS A 14 -5.48 -4.13 30.21
N GLU A 15 -5.94 -4.72 31.33
CA GLU A 15 -5.72 -4.12 32.65
C GLU A 15 -4.23 -4.11 33.03
N SER A 16 -3.48 -5.16 32.71
CA SER A 16 -2.03 -5.23 32.98
C SER A 16 -1.27 -4.18 32.16
N LEU A 17 -1.66 -3.98 30.90
CA LEU A 17 -1.11 -2.94 30.04
C LEU A 17 -1.38 -1.53 30.62
N GLN A 18 -2.58 -1.29 31.16
CA GLN A 18 -2.92 -0.02 31.82
C GLN A 18 -2.11 0.21 33.10
N ARG A 19 -1.80 -0.86 33.84
CA ARG A 19 -0.93 -0.82 35.04
C ARG A 19 0.57 -0.72 34.69
N GLN A 20 0.93 -0.70 33.41
CA GLN A 20 2.32 -0.72 32.91
C GLN A 20 3.09 -1.99 33.29
N ASP A 21 2.39 -3.08 33.57
CA ASP A 21 2.98 -4.40 33.79
C ASP A 21 3.02 -5.16 32.46
N TYR A 22 4.01 -4.82 31.64
CA TYR A 22 4.13 -5.31 30.26
C TYR A 22 4.44 -6.81 30.18
N GLU A 23 5.20 -7.36 31.13
CA GLU A 23 5.48 -8.80 31.16
C GLU A 23 4.23 -9.62 31.49
N MET A 24 3.42 -9.16 32.45
CA MET A 24 2.14 -9.79 32.76
C MET A 24 1.13 -9.63 31.61
N ALA A 25 1.11 -8.47 30.95
CA ALA A 25 0.29 -8.25 29.76
C ALA A 25 0.64 -9.25 28.64
N LEU A 26 1.94 -9.47 28.35
CA LEU A 26 2.39 -10.47 27.37
C LEU A 26 1.94 -11.90 27.74
N LYS A 27 2.02 -12.25 29.03
CA LYS A 27 1.59 -13.57 29.52
C LYS A 27 0.09 -13.79 29.27
N HIS A 28 -0.74 -12.80 29.63
CA HIS A 28 -2.18 -12.86 29.41
C HIS A 28 -2.57 -12.84 27.93
N CYS A 29 -1.88 -12.06 27.08
CA CYS A 29 -2.05 -12.10 25.63
C CYS A 29 -1.75 -13.49 25.05
N THR A 30 -0.66 -14.12 25.51
CA THR A 30 -0.26 -15.45 25.05
C THR A 30 -1.28 -16.52 25.47
N GLU A 31 -1.76 -16.45 26.71
CA GLU A 31 -2.81 -17.33 27.22
C GLU A 31 -4.13 -17.17 26.44
N ALA A 32 -4.51 -15.93 26.11
CA ALA A 32 -5.68 -15.64 25.29
C ALA A 32 -5.55 -16.28 23.90
N LEU A 33 -4.43 -16.05 23.20
CA LEU A 33 -4.18 -16.58 21.85
C LEU A 33 -4.08 -18.11 21.82
N LEU A 34 -3.45 -18.73 22.82
CA LEU A 34 -3.39 -20.20 22.93
C LEU A 34 -4.78 -20.79 23.19
N SER A 35 -5.59 -20.15 24.03
CA SER A 35 -6.97 -20.56 24.29
C SER A 35 -7.84 -20.49 23.04
N LEU A 36 -7.54 -19.58 22.09
CA LEU A 36 -8.22 -19.53 20.78
C LEU A 36 -7.78 -20.66 19.84
N GLY A 37 -6.53 -21.13 19.94
CA GLY A 37 -5.95 -22.19 19.09
C GLY A 37 -6.33 -23.62 19.47
N GLN A 38 -6.89 -23.83 20.67
CA GLN A 38 -7.31 -25.15 21.16
C GLN A 38 -8.71 -25.57 20.67
N TYR A 39 -9.41 -24.73 19.91
CA TYR A 39 -10.76 -25.02 19.39
C TYR A 39 -10.70 -25.79 18.06
N SER A 40 -11.02 -27.10 18.10
CA SER A 40 -11.35 -27.92 16.93
C SER A 40 -12.75 -27.57 16.39
N MET A 41 -12.98 -27.70 15.08
CA MET A 41 -14.21 -27.38 14.33
C MET A 41 -15.47 -28.19 14.74
N ALA A 42 -15.47 -28.88 15.88
CA ALA A 42 -16.49 -29.86 16.25
C ALA A 42 -17.49 -29.44 17.35
N ASP A 43 -17.30 -28.32 18.06
CA ASP A 43 -18.19 -27.93 19.17
C ASP A 43 -18.98 -26.64 18.91
N CYS A 44 -20.32 -26.76 18.91
CA CYS A 44 -21.28 -25.66 18.77
C CYS A 44 -21.40 -24.75 20.02
N THR A 45 -20.43 -24.79 20.93
CA THR A 45 -20.38 -24.01 22.17
C THR A 45 -19.12 -23.14 22.25
N GLY A 46 -18.61 -22.68 21.10
CA GLY A 46 -17.47 -21.77 20.97
C GLY A 46 -17.90 -20.30 20.77
N PRO A 47 -16.99 -19.32 20.87
CA PRO A 47 -17.32 -17.92 20.63
C PRO A 47 -17.69 -17.73 19.15
N CYS A 48 -18.64 -16.82 18.86
CA CYS A 48 -19.00 -16.45 17.49
C CYS A 48 -17.73 -16.13 16.67
N PRO A 49 -17.63 -16.48 15.36
CA PRO A 49 -16.44 -16.21 14.56
C PRO A 49 -15.90 -14.77 14.67
N LEU A 50 -16.81 -13.78 14.76
CA LEU A 50 -16.47 -12.36 14.96
C LEU A 50 -15.89 -12.05 16.35
N GLU A 51 -16.31 -12.78 17.38
CA GLU A 51 -15.81 -12.63 18.74
C GLU A 51 -14.41 -13.23 18.91
N ARG A 52 -14.16 -14.37 18.26
CA ARG A 52 -12.82 -14.96 18.16
C ARG A 52 -11.85 -14.01 17.46
N GLU A 53 -12.28 -13.39 16.36
CA GLU A 53 -11.49 -12.40 15.63
C GLU A 53 -11.24 -11.14 16.48
N ARG A 54 -12.25 -10.64 17.19
CA ARG A 54 -12.10 -9.53 18.15
C ARG A 54 -11.04 -9.83 19.21
N ILE A 55 -11.16 -10.95 19.91
CA ILE A 55 -10.23 -11.33 20.98
C ILE A 55 -8.80 -11.51 20.43
N LYS A 56 -8.66 -12.08 19.23
CA LYS A 56 -7.36 -12.24 18.56
C LYS A 56 -6.71 -10.89 18.27
N ILE A 57 -7.46 -9.96 17.65
CA ILE A 57 -6.97 -8.62 17.28
C ILE A 57 -6.62 -7.82 18.54
N GLU A 58 -7.51 -7.78 19.54
CA GLU A 58 -7.25 -7.10 20.82
C GLU A 58 -5.97 -7.63 21.49
N SER A 59 -5.84 -8.96 21.59
CA SER A 59 -4.68 -9.61 22.21
C SER A 59 -3.38 -9.28 21.49
N LEU A 60 -3.37 -9.27 20.16
CA LEU A 60 -2.19 -8.93 19.37
C LEU A 60 -1.82 -7.44 19.53
N LEU A 61 -2.79 -6.53 19.55
CA LEU A 61 -2.53 -5.10 19.76
C LEU A 61 -1.91 -4.83 21.14
N TYR A 62 -2.40 -5.48 22.19
CA TYR A 62 -1.80 -5.39 23.52
C TYR A 62 -0.39 -6.00 23.58
N ARG A 63 -0.16 -7.09 22.83
CA ARG A 63 1.14 -7.74 22.73
C ARG A 63 2.17 -6.84 22.04
N ILE A 64 1.80 -6.21 20.92
CA ILE A 64 2.60 -5.21 20.22
C ILE A 64 2.98 -4.06 21.16
N ALA A 65 1.99 -3.47 21.85
CA ALA A 65 2.25 -2.37 22.78
C ALA A 65 3.23 -2.77 23.89
N SER A 66 3.08 -3.97 24.44
CA SER A 66 3.96 -4.50 25.48
C SER A 66 5.39 -4.74 24.96
N PHE A 67 5.55 -5.33 23.78
CA PHE A 67 6.86 -5.54 23.16
C PHE A 67 7.58 -4.24 22.82
N LEU A 68 6.85 -3.21 22.38
CA LEU A 68 7.42 -1.89 22.14
C LEU A 68 8.00 -1.26 23.42
N GLN A 69 7.30 -1.41 24.54
CA GLN A 69 7.78 -0.91 25.84
C GLN A 69 8.97 -1.72 26.37
N LEU A 70 9.01 -3.02 26.09
CA LEU A 70 10.14 -3.89 26.42
C LEU A 70 11.30 -3.80 25.39
N LYS A 71 11.23 -2.87 24.43
CA LYS A 71 12.22 -2.65 23.36
C LYS A 71 12.47 -3.89 22.48
N ASN A 72 11.51 -4.81 22.42
CA ASN A 72 11.58 -6.00 21.60
C ASN A 72 10.90 -5.76 20.26
N TYR A 73 11.52 -4.91 19.45
CA TYR A 73 10.90 -4.39 18.24
C TYR A 73 10.68 -5.45 17.14
N GLY A 74 11.51 -6.50 17.11
CA GLY A 74 11.36 -7.58 16.12
C GLY A 74 10.07 -8.37 16.29
N GLN A 75 9.73 -8.75 17.54
CA GLN A 75 8.48 -9.44 17.83
C GLN A 75 7.26 -8.52 17.70
N ALA A 76 7.41 -7.24 18.05
CA ALA A 76 6.35 -6.24 17.81
C ALA A 76 6.02 -6.09 16.32
N ASP A 77 7.02 -6.10 15.44
CA ASP A 77 6.83 -6.00 13.99
C ASP A 77 6.23 -7.27 13.38
N GLU A 78 6.66 -8.45 13.83
CA GLU A 78 6.06 -9.71 13.42
C GLU A 78 4.57 -9.76 13.77
N ASP A 79 4.20 -9.38 14.99
CA ASP A 79 2.80 -9.30 15.41
C ASP A 79 2.03 -8.25 14.60
N CYS A 80 2.66 -7.12 14.30
CA CYS A 80 2.07 -6.07 13.46
C CYS A 80 1.75 -6.60 12.06
N ARG A 81 2.66 -7.36 11.44
CA ARG A 81 2.43 -8.01 10.13
C ARG A 81 1.30 -9.03 10.18
N HIS A 82 1.13 -9.76 11.28
CA HIS A 82 -0.02 -10.67 11.44
C HIS A 82 -1.34 -9.92 11.54
N VAL A 83 -1.40 -8.84 12.33
CA VAL A 83 -2.61 -8.01 12.48
C VAL A 83 -2.99 -7.34 11.16
N LEU A 84 -2.03 -6.74 10.47
CA LEU A 84 -2.25 -6.07 9.19
C LEU A 84 -2.52 -7.08 8.07
N GLY A 85 -1.79 -8.18 8.00
CA GLY A 85 -1.95 -9.21 6.98
C GLY A 85 -3.29 -9.94 7.07
N GLU A 86 -3.68 -10.42 8.26
CA GLU A 86 -4.96 -11.10 8.46
C GLU A 86 -6.16 -10.15 8.44
N GLY A 87 -5.99 -8.92 8.96
CA GLY A 87 -7.04 -7.90 9.00
C GLY A 87 -7.42 -7.34 7.63
N LEU A 88 -6.46 -7.27 6.70
CA LEU A 88 -6.67 -6.79 5.32
C LEU A 88 -7.08 -7.91 4.36
N ALA A 89 -6.68 -9.16 4.60
CA ALA A 89 -7.01 -10.30 3.73
C ALA A 89 -8.50 -10.73 3.79
N LYS A 90 -9.23 -10.40 4.87
CA LYS A 90 -10.65 -10.75 5.06
C LYS A 90 -11.62 -9.62 4.70
N GLY A 91 -11.11 -8.54 4.09
CA GLY A 91 -11.86 -7.31 3.85
C GLY A 91 -11.82 -6.38 5.08
N ASP A 92 -11.39 -5.14 4.88
CA ASP A 92 -11.06 -4.15 5.92
C ASP A 92 -12.17 -3.86 6.96
N GLY A 93 -13.40 -4.32 6.72
CA GLY A 93 -14.56 -4.09 7.58
C GLY A 93 -14.45 -4.71 8.98
N ALA A 94 -13.94 -5.94 9.12
CA ALA A 94 -13.89 -6.63 10.41
C ALA A 94 -12.82 -6.03 11.34
N PHE A 95 -11.62 -5.77 10.81
CA PHE A 95 -10.53 -5.14 11.56
C PHE A 95 -10.91 -3.72 12.02
N ARG A 96 -11.46 -2.89 11.12
CA ARG A 96 -11.94 -1.54 11.47
C ARG A 96 -13.06 -1.58 12.52
N ALA A 97 -14.02 -2.50 12.40
CA ALA A 97 -15.09 -2.66 13.38
C ALA A 97 -14.56 -2.99 14.79
N VAL A 98 -13.51 -3.81 14.89
CA VAL A 98 -12.85 -4.11 16.17
C VAL A 98 -12.15 -2.88 16.73
N LEU A 99 -11.40 -2.13 15.92
CA LEU A 99 -10.76 -0.89 16.35
C LEU A 99 -11.78 0.14 16.86
N CYS A 100 -12.90 0.33 16.15
CA CYS A 100 -14.00 1.19 16.61
C CYS A 100 -14.59 0.70 17.94
N CYS A 101 -14.79 -0.60 18.12
CA CYS A 101 -15.29 -1.17 19.39
C CYS A 101 -14.31 -0.92 20.55
N MET A 102 -13.01 -1.10 20.31
CA MET A 102 -11.96 -0.82 21.29
C MET A 102 -11.92 0.67 21.65
N GLN A 103 -12.08 1.56 20.68
CA GLN A 103 -12.10 3.01 20.90
C GLN A 103 -13.30 3.43 21.74
N LEU A 104 -14.51 2.95 21.43
CA LEU A 104 -15.72 3.20 22.21
C LEU A 104 -15.59 2.71 23.67
N LYS A 105 -14.87 1.61 23.89
CA LYS A 105 -14.58 1.07 25.23
C LYS A 105 -13.38 1.75 25.93
N GLY A 106 -12.73 2.73 25.29
CA GLY A 106 -11.53 3.40 25.80
C GLY A 106 -10.27 2.51 25.87
N LYS A 107 -10.33 1.32 25.25
CA LYS A 107 -9.25 0.31 25.30
C LYS A 107 -8.15 0.54 24.24
N LEU A 108 -8.41 1.40 23.25
CA LEU A 108 -7.47 1.68 22.17
C LEU A 108 -6.39 2.71 22.56
N GLN A 109 -6.76 3.66 23.41
CA GLN A 109 -5.90 4.78 23.84
C GLN A 109 -4.54 4.36 24.43
N PRO A 110 -4.45 3.34 25.31
CA PRO A 110 -3.15 2.89 25.85
C PRO A 110 -2.21 2.39 24.74
N VAL A 111 -2.75 1.66 23.76
CA VAL A 111 -2.01 1.09 22.63
C VAL A 111 -1.52 2.21 21.70
N SER A 112 -2.42 3.14 21.32
CA SER A 112 -2.08 4.30 20.48
C SER A 112 -1.01 5.18 21.12
N THR A 113 -1.14 5.46 22.41
CA THR A 113 -0.16 6.26 23.18
C THR A 113 1.22 5.60 23.19
N ILE A 114 1.29 4.29 23.44
CA ILE A 114 2.54 3.53 23.46
C ILE A 114 3.20 3.50 22.08
N LEU A 115 2.42 3.26 21.01
CA LEU A 115 2.91 3.30 19.62
C LEU A 115 3.44 4.70 19.26
N ALA A 116 2.71 5.76 19.59
CA ALA A 116 3.13 7.13 19.32
C ALA A 116 4.45 7.50 20.03
N LYS A 117 4.59 7.14 21.31
CA LYS A 117 5.82 7.35 22.09
C LYS A 117 7.00 6.54 21.54
N SER A 118 6.77 5.28 21.21
CA SER A 118 7.84 4.38 20.76
C SER A 118 8.38 4.78 19.39
N LEU A 119 7.52 5.30 18.50
CA LEU A 119 7.88 5.77 17.16
C LEU A 119 8.47 7.20 17.14
N THR A 120 8.51 7.90 18.27
CA THR A 120 9.12 9.25 18.40
C THR A 120 10.46 9.24 19.13
N GLY A 121 10.87 8.10 19.70
CA GLY A 121 12.15 7.92 20.39
C GLY A 121 13.28 7.47 19.45
N GLU A 122 14.52 7.79 19.83
CA GLU A 122 15.74 7.54 19.04
C GLU A 122 15.99 6.05 18.73
N SER A 123 16.44 5.80 17.49
CA SER A 123 16.82 4.52 16.86
C SER A 123 15.71 3.47 16.73
N LEU A 124 14.93 3.59 15.65
CA LEU A 124 14.24 2.43 15.06
C LEU A 124 14.90 2.14 13.72
N ASN A 125 15.48 0.94 13.59
CA ASN A 125 16.07 0.46 12.34
C ASN A 125 14.99 0.50 11.23
N GLY A 126 15.28 1.16 10.11
CA GLY A 126 14.31 1.53 9.07
C GLY A 126 13.52 0.41 8.39
N MET A 127 13.73 -0.87 8.76
CA MET A 127 12.90 -2.00 8.34
C MET A 127 11.73 -2.25 9.31
N VAL A 128 11.96 -2.06 10.62
CA VAL A 128 11.03 -2.36 11.72
C VAL A 128 9.96 -1.27 11.88
N THR A 129 10.12 -0.14 11.20
CA THR A 129 9.24 1.02 11.36
C THR A 129 8.06 1.03 10.41
N LYS A 130 8.13 0.38 9.24
CA LYS A 130 7.11 0.56 8.19
C LYS A 130 5.73 0.07 8.63
N ASP A 131 5.64 -1.18 9.08
CA ASP A 131 4.35 -1.78 9.45
C ASP A 131 3.81 -1.18 10.75
N LEU A 132 4.67 -0.91 11.73
CA LEU A 132 4.31 -0.18 12.95
C LEU A 132 3.82 1.26 12.66
N THR A 133 4.43 1.94 11.69
CA THR A 133 3.98 3.29 11.27
C THR A 133 2.61 3.21 10.62
N ARG A 134 2.38 2.22 9.75
CA ARG A 134 1.08 1.96 9.14
C ARG A 134 0.01 1.67 10.19
N LEU A 135 0.31 0.83 11.19
CA LEU A 135 -0.58 0.56 12.32
C LEU A 135 -0.87 1.84 13.13
N LYS A 136 0.15 2.67 13.42
CA LYS A 136 -0.06 3.95 14.11
C LYS A 136 -1.02 4.84 13.33
N THR A 137 -0.86 4.98 12.01
CA THR A 137 -1.77 5.77 11.17
C THR A 137 -3.21 5.27 11.29
N LEU A 138 -3.43 3.95 11.20
CA LEU A 138 -4.75 3.33 11.37
C LEU A 138 -5.40 3.63 12.72
N LEU A 139 -4.62 3.54 13.81
CA LEU A 139 -5.12 3.85 15.14
C LEU A 139 -5.49 5.33 15.25
N THR A 140 -4.65 6.23 14.75
CA THR A 140 -4.93 7.67 14.79
C THR A 140 -6.14 8.06 13.95
N GLU A 141 -6.34 7.45 12.77
CA GLU A 141 -7.53 7.69 11.95
C GLU A 141 -8.79 7.28 12.71
N THR A 142 -8.79 6.09 13.31
CA THR A 142 -9.92 5.58 14.11
C THR A 142 -10.23 6.49 15.30
N GLU A 143 -9.22 7.10 15.92
CA GLU A 143 -9.38 8.06 17.02
C GLU A 143 -9.91 9.44 16.54
N THR A 144 -9.62 9.83 15.29
CA THR A 144 -10.03 11.13 14.72
C THR A 144 -11.39 11.12 14.03
N GLU A 145 -11.79 10.00 13.42
CA GLU A 145 -13.09 9.87 12.74
C GLU A 145 -14.27 10.17 13.71
N ASP A 146 -14.14 9.79 14.99
CA ASP A 146 -15.19 9.98 16.00
C ASP A 146 -15.33 11.43 16.52
N ARG A 147 -14.29 12.28 16.37
CA ARG A 147 -14.39 13.71 16.70
C ARG A 147 -15.25 14.49 15.71
N SER A 148 -15.46 13.96 14.50
CA SER A 148 -16.29 14.55 13.45
C SER A 148 -17.67 13.88 13.31
N ALA A 149 -17.83 12.68 13.87
CA ALA A 149 -18.96 11.78 13.60
C ALA A 149 -19.90 11.58 14.79
N SER A 150 -20.06 12.59 15.65
CA SER A 150 -21.07 12.60 16.73
C SER A 150 -22.52 12.52 16.23
N THR A 151 -22.75 12.53 14.91
CA THR A 151 -24.08 12.38 14.28
C THR A 151 -24.20 11.18 13.32
N GLY A 152 -23.11 10.47 13.01
CA GLY A 152 -23.11 9.39 11.99
C GLY A 152 -22.96 7.96 12.53
N LEU A 153 -22.21 7.76 13.61
CA LEU A 153 -21.89 6.43 14.14
C LEU A 153 -23.05 5.76 14.89
N LEU A 154 -24.00 6.54 15.38
CA LEU A 154 -25.30 6.01 15.84
C LEU A 154 -26.08 5.35 14.70
N CYS A 155 -25.82 5.68 13.43
CA CYS A 155 -26.48 5.06 12.28
C CYS A 155 -25.83 3.72 11.89
N TRP A 156 -24.51 3.55 12.03
CA TRP A 156 -23.84 2.29 11.65
C TRP A 156 -24.04 1.19 12.71
N CYS A 157 -23.92 1.54 14.00
CA CYS A 157 -24.27 0.61 15.08
C CYS A 157 -25.78 0.30 15.17
N ARG A 158 -26.67 1.26 14.82
CA ARG A 158 -28.12 0.94 14.66
C ARG A 158 -28.38 0.05 13.46
N ARG A 159 -27.72 0.24 12.32
CA ARG A 159 -27.98 -0.58 11.12
C ARG A 159 -27.55 -2.05 11.29
N VAL A 160 -26.63 -2.33 12.22
CA VAL A 160 -26.28 -3.69 12.66
C VAL A 160 -27.24 -4.23 13.72
N SER A 161 -27.96 -3.35 14.45
CA SER A 161 -28.93 -3.73 15.49
C SER A 161 -30.40 -3.78 15.00
N ASP A 162 -30.74 -3.11 13.89
CA ASP A 162 -32.10 -2.97 13.35
C ASP A 162 -32.36 -3.88 12.12
N ALA A 163 -31.46 -4.81 11.79
CA ALA A 163 -31.62 -5.77 10.69
C ALA A 163 -32.45 -7.02 11.05
N ASP A 164 -33.23 -6.97 12.13
CA ASP A 164 -34.29 -7.94 12.41
C ASP A 164 -35.64 -7.22 12.34
N SER A 165 -36.54 -7.72 11.48
CA SER A 165 -37.95 -7.32 11.29
C SER A 165 -38.28 -6.33 10.17
N VAL A 166 -38.23 -6.78 8.90
CA VAL A 166 -39.41 -6.81 7.99
C VAL A 166 -39.31 -8.04 7.04
N ALA A 167 -40.25 -8.98 7.18
CA ALA A 167 -40.55 -10.18 6.37
C ALA A 167 -40.86 -9.85 4.87
N TYR A 168 -40.75 -10.67 3.82
CA TYR A 168 -40.35 -12.07 3.46
C TYR A 168 -40.42 -12.18 1.88
N PRO A 169 -40.01 -13.27 1.18
CA PRO A 169 -39.99 -14.67 1.62
C PRO A 169 -38.66 -15.43 1.56
N VAL A 170 -38.47 -16.19 2.64
CA VAL A 170 -37.57 -17.31 2.90
C VAL A 170 -38.46 -18.40 3.52
N LEU A 171 -38.22 -19.66 3.15
CA LEU A 171 -38.69 -20.85 3.88
C LEU A 171 -37.63 -21.97 3.75
N SER A 172 -36.80 -22.18 4.77
CA SER A 172 -36.98 -23.23 5.80
C SER A 172 -35.75 -23.33 6.73
N CYS A 173 -35.98 -23.77 7.96
CA CYS A 173 -35.25 -23.50 9.19
C CYS A 173 -34.83 -24.78 9.93
N SER A 174 -33.71 -24.76 10.66
CA SER A 174 -33.49 -25.41 11.99
C SER A 174 -32.09 -25.00 12.51
N THR A 175 -31.78 -24.59 13.76
CA THR A 175 -32.48 -24.53 15.06
C THR A 175 -31.61 -23.74 16.09
N ASN A 176 -32.26 -23.03 17.02
CA ASN A 176 -31.89 -22.72 18.44
C ASN A 176 -30.99 -21.52 18.87
N TYR A 177 -31.67 -20.40 19.20
CA TYR A 177 -31.76 -19.62 20.48
C TYR A 177 -30.56 -19.04 21.28
N LYS A 178 -30.75 -17.73 21.60
CA LYS A 178 -30.38 -16.92 22.81
C LYS A 178 -29.01 -16.22 22.86
N CYS A 179 -29.00 -14.89 22.64
CA CYS A 179 -28.58 -13.91 23.66
C CYS A 179 -28.84 -12.44 23.23
N VAL A 180 -29.91 -11.82 23.75
CA VAL A 180 -30.11 -10.36 23.73
C VAL A 180 -30.15 -9.91 25.19
N ARG A 181 -29.06 -9.28 25.68
CA ARG A 181 -29.06 -8.44 26.89
C ARG A 181 -27.71 -7.74 27.06
N LEU A 182 -27.62 -6.43 26.76
CA LEU A 182 -27.24 -5.38 27.73
C LEU A 182 -27.14 -3.98 27.08
N CYS A 183 -27.53 -2.98 27.88
CA CYS A 183 -27.31 -1.53 27.73
C CYS A 183 -28.25 -0.71 26.83
N LEU A 184 -29.52 -0.64 27.25
CA LEU A 184 -30.22 0.64 27.39
C LEU A 184 -29.99 1.14 28.82
N MET A 185 -29.50 2.37 29.01
CA MET A 185 -30.07 3.38 29.91
C MET A 185 -29.23 4.68 29.90
N THR A 186 -29.95 5.80 30.09
CA THR A 186 -29.55 7.17 30.47
C THR A 186 -29.23 8.25 29.40
N LYS A 187 -30.35 8.89 28.99
CA LYS A 187 -30.70 10.34 29.06
C LYS A 187 -30.31 11.32 27.94
N ALA A 188 -31.36 12.04 27.54
CA ALA A 188 -31.54 13.03 26.49
C ALA A 188 -30.86 14.40 26.73
N PHE A 189 -30.59 15.14 25.64
CA PHE A 189 -30.72 16.60 25.61
C PHE A 189 -31.08 17.12 24.21
N HIS A 190 -31.72 18.30 24.23
CA HIS A 190 -32.53 18.98 23.22
C HIS A 190 -31.84 19.36 21.90
N PHE A 191 -32.68 19.39 20.86
CA PHE A 191 -32.48 20.00 19.55
C PHE A 191 -32.37 21.54 19.67
N HIS A 192 -31.34 22.15 19.08
CA HIS A 192 -31.37 23.57 18.74
C HIS A 192 -30.60 23.82 17.44
N SER A 193 -31.28 24.43 16.48
CA SER A 193 -30.77 24.88 15.19
C SER A 193 -29.64 25.91 15.36
N PHE A 194 -28.60 25.81 14.53
CA PHE A 194 -27.75 26.96 14.21
C PHE A 194 -27.20 26.87 12.78
N THR A 195 -27.57 27.87 11.99
CA THR A 195 -26.99 28.25 10.69
C THR A 195 -25.68 29.00 10.90
N HIS A 196 -24.60 28.70 10.16
CA HIS A 196 -23.86 29.71 9.37
C HIS A 196 -22.65 29.16 8.57
N SER A 197 -22.53 29.76 7.38
CA SER A 197 -21.31 30.19 6.67
C SER A 197 -20.36 29.18 6.02
N PHE A 198 -20.49 29.09 4.69
CA PHE A 198 -19.43 28.80 3.74
C PHE A 198 -18.35 29.89 3.76
N VAL A 199 -17.07 29.50 3.77
CA VAL A 199 -15.95 30.34 3.35
C VAL A 199 -15.25 29.66 2.18
N LYS A 200 -15.30 30.33 1.02
CA LYS A 200 -14.57 29.99 -0.21
C LYS A 200 -13.08 30.32 -0.01
N PHE A 201 -12.20 29.38 -0.33
CA PHE A 201 -10.81 29.70 -0.67
C PHE A 201 -10.55 29.34 -2.13
N THR A 202 -10.31 30.37 -2.94
CA THR A 202 -9.80 30.29 -4.31
C THR A 202 -8.28 30.38 -4.27
N LEU A 203 -7.58 29.42 -4.87
CA LEU A 203 -6.16 29.52 -5.17
C LEU A 203 -5.96 29.49 -6.69
N THR A 204 -5.44 30.61 -7.18
CA THR A 204 -5.03 30.87 -8.56
C THR A 204 -3.68 30.21 -8.83
N ALA A 205 -3.62 29.34 -9.84
CA ALA A 205 -2.39 28.83 -10.42
C ALA A 205 -1.87 29.79 -11.50
N THR A 206 -0.57 30.08 -11.49
CA THR A 206 0.12 30.66 -12.65
C THR A 206 1.25 29.72 -13.06
N SER A 207 1.12 29.19 -14.27
CA SER A 207 2.17 28.50 -15.02
C SER A 207 2.98 29.52 -15.80
N ASN A 208 4.28 29.30 -15.98
CA ASN A 208 4.92 29.56 -17.27
C ASN A 208 6.14 28.66 -17.48
N VAL A 209 6.20 28.16 -18.70
CA VAL A 209 7.12 27.18 -19.29
C VAL A 209 8.24 27.93 -20.02
N LEU A 210 9.46 27.36 -20.13
CA LEU A 210 10.23 27.52 -21.36
C LEU A 210 11.26 26.39 -21.64
N SER A 211 10.99 25.72 -22.77
CA SER A 211 11.86 25.22 -23.86
C SER A 211 13.18 24.50 -23.59
N GLY A 212 13.29 23.29 -24.15
CA GLY A 212 14.55 22.55 -24.32
C GLY A 212 15.24 22.81 -25.67
N TYR A 213 16.41 22.17 -25.86
CA TYR A 213 16.90 21.55 -27.10
C TYR A 213 18.12 20.65 -26.80
N HIS A 214 18.05 19.44 -27.38
CA HIS A 214 19.08 18.56 -27.97
C HIS A 214 20.42 18.18 -27.30
N VAL A 215 20.74 16.90 -27.49
CA VAL A 215 21.91 16.12 -27.03
C VAL A 215 23.16 16.43 -27.86
N GLU A 216 24.29 16.65 -27.19
CA GLU A 216 25.64 16.30 -27.67
C GLU A 216 26.51 15.83 -26.50
N ASP A 217 26.97 14.57 -26.59
CA ASP A 217 28.05 14.00 -25.79
C ASP A 217 29.38 14.64 -26.24
N LEU A 218 29.87 15.67 -25.55
CA LEU A 218 31.26 16.12 -25.67
C LEU A 218 31.80 16.58 -24.31
N ASP A 219 32.99 16.07 -24.02
CA ASP A 219 33.90 16.43 -22.94
C ASP A 219 34.06 17.95 -22.79
N GLU A 220 33.31 18.56 -21.87
CA GLU A 220 33.45 19.97 -21.52
C GLU A 220 34.35 20.10 -20.28
N GLY A 221 35.64 19.93 -20.51
CA GLY A 221 36.67 20.49 -19.65
C GLY A 221 36.50 22.01 -19.55
N SER A 222 36.49 22.51 -18.30
CA SER A 222 36.56 23.93 -17.91
C SER A 222 35.25 24.73 -17.85
N CYS A 223 34.49 24.56 -16.76
CA CYS A 223 33.70 25.66 -16.17
C CYS A 223 33.33 25.42 -14.68
N ASN A 224 34.29 25.08 -13.81
CA ASN A 224 34.04 25.09 -12.36
C ASN A 224 35.32 25.49 -11.63
N GLY A 225 35.26 26.56 -10.84
CA GLY A 225 36.38 27.19 -10.10
C GLY A 225 37.04 26.30 -9.05
N TRP A 226 37.64 25.20 -9.51
CA TRP A 226 38.47 24.32 -8.73
C TRP A 226 39.93 24.56 -9.11
N HIS A 227 40.76 24.82 -8.10
CA HIS A 227 42.12 25.34 -8.30
C HIS A 227 43.20 24.28 -8.16
N PHE A 228 42.84 23.07 -7.67
CA PHE A 228 43.80 22.01 -7.42
C PHE A 228 43.61 20.80 -8.35
N ARG A 229 44.57 19.87 -8.31
CA ARG A 229 44.55 18.68 -9.16
C ARG A 229 43.36 17.77 -8.80
N PRO A 230 42.87 16.92 -9.72
CA PRO A 230 41.78 16.01 -9.40
C PRO A 230 42.19 15.02 -8.30
N PRO A 231 41.25 14.62 -7.41
CA PRO A 231 41.52 13.62 -6.39
C PRO A 231 41.84 12.25 -6.99
N PRO A 232 42.63 11.39 -6.31
CA PRO A 232 42.95 10.04 -6.76
C PRO A 232 41.70 9.18 -6.99
N ARG A 233 41.78 8.28 -7.97
CA ARG A 233 40.70 7.32 -8.28
C ARG A 233 40.70 6.19 -7.24
N GLY A 234 39.52 5.66 -6.93
CA GLY A 234 39.37 4.47 -6.07
C GLY A 234 39.17 4.74 -4.58
N ILE A 235 39.11 6.01 -4.17
CA ILE A 235 38.81 6.40 -2.78
C ILE A 235 37.30 6.34 -2.53
N THR A 236 36.90 5.62 -1.49
CA THR A 236 35.49 5.35 -1.17
C THR A 236 34.95 6.13 0.03
N SER A 237 35.81 6.85 0.76
CA SER A 237 35.45 7.67 1.92
C SER A 237 36.15 9.03 1.91
N SER A 238 35.51 10.05 2.49
CA SER A 238 36.12 11.38 2.70
C SER A 238 37.28 11.36 3.70
N GLU A 239 37.34 10.36 4.58
CA GLU A 239 38.34 10.22 5.64
C GLU A 239 39.65 9.57 5.15
N GLU A 240 39.64 8.94 3.98
CA GLU A 240 40.82 8.32 3.35
C GLU A 240 41.78 9.37 2.73
N TYR A 241 41.32 10.61 2.53
CA TYR A 241 42.17 11.68 2.03
C TYR A 241 43.12 12.20 3.11
N THR A 242 44.43 12.14 2.83
CA THR A 242 45.49 12.51 3.77
C THR A 242 46.50 13.49 3.16
N LEU A 243 47.19 14.24 4.02
CA LEU A 243 48.27 15.13 3.60
C LEU A 243 49.58 14.38 3.31
N CYS A 244 50.29 14.82 2.27
CA CYS A 244 51.59 14.33 1.90
C CYS A 244 52.65 14.94 2.83
N LYS A 245 53.07 14.17 3.84
CA LYS A 245 54.10 14.60 4.80
C LYS A 245 55.38 15.10 4.13
N ARG A 246 55.82 14.40 3.08
CA ARG A 246 57.07 14.71 2.35
C ARG A 246 57.00 16.07 1.64
N PHE A 247 55.85 16.41 1.07
CA PHE A 247 55.65 17.71 0.42
C PHE A 247 55.58 18.84 1.46
N LEU A 248 54.90 18.61 2.59
CA LEU A 248 54.82 19.59 3.67
C LEU A 248 56.20 19.90 4.30
N GLU A 249 57.03 18.88 4.47
CA GLU A 249 58.35 19.01 5.11
C GLU A 249 59.43 19.55 4.16
N GLN A 250 59.38 19.18 2.88
CA GLN A 250 60.49 19.45 1.92
C GLN A 250 60.09 20.37 0.77
N GLY A 251 58.81 20.74 0.65
CA GLY A 251 58.26 21.49 -0.48
C GLY A 251 58.25 20.72 -1.81
N ILE A 252 58.72 19.46 -1.83
CA ILE A 252 58.91 18.66 -3.05
C ILE A 252 58.43 17.23 -2.80
N CYS A 253 57.58 16.71 -3.69
CA CYS A 253 57.13 15.32 -3.69
C CYS A 253 57.60 14.62 -4.97
N ARG A 254 58.31 13.49 -4.82
CA ARG A 254 58.78 12.67 -5.94
C ARG A 254 57.66 12.11 -6.82
N TYR A 255 56.45 11.97 -6.27
CA TYR A 255 55.28 11.47 -6.99
C TYR A 255 54.48 12.58 -7.71
N GLY A 256 54.79 13.85 -7.46
CA GLY A 256 54.18 15.00 -8.16
C GLY A 256 52.65 14.90 -8.25
N ALA A 257 52.12 15.05 -9.46
CA ALA A 257 50.68 14.99 -9.73
C ALA A 257 50.05 13.59 -9.53
N GLN A 258 50.87 12.53 -9.47
CA GLN A 258 50.42 11.16 -9.21
C GLN A 258 50.38 10.82 -7.71
N CYS A 259 50.78 11.75 -6.83
CA CYS A 259 50.72 11.55 -5.40
C CYS A 259 49.27 11.38 -4.92
N THR A 260 49.00 10.28 -4.22
CA THR A 260 47.68 9.96 -3.67
C THR A 260 47.33 10.78 -2.42
N SER A 261 48.28 11.54 -1.88
CA SER A 261 48.10 12.43 -0.73
C SER A 261 48.17 13.91 -1.16
N ALA A 262 47.36 14.76 -0.54
CA ALA A 262 47.27 16.19 -0.83
C ALA A 262 48.55 16.94 -0.39
N HIS A 263 49.02 17.86 -1.21
CA HIS A 263 50.24 18.65 -1.02
C HIS A 263 49.99 19.94 -0.23
N SER A 264 48.74 20.33 0.00
CA SER A 264 48.40 21.44 0.89
C SER A 264 47.07 21.19 1.58
N GLN A 265 46.78 22.00 2.61
CA GLN A 265 45.52 21.93 3.34
C GLN A 265 44.34 22.36 2.45
N GLU A 266 44.59 23.33 1.57
CA GLU A 266 43.62 23.86 0.61
C GLU A 266 43.28 22.80 -0.45
N GLU A 267 44.29 22.06 -0.94
CA GLU A 267 44.09 20.95 -1.87
C GLU A 267 43.25 19.83 -1.24
N LEU A 268 43.55 19.47 0.00
CA LEU A 268 42.79 18.46 0.74
C LEU A 268 41.32 18.88 0.92
N ALA A 269 41.10 20.12 1.35
CA ALA A 269 39.77 20.67 1.53
C ALA A 269 38.98 20.69 0.21
N GLU A 270 39.64 21.02 -0.90
CA GLU A 270 39.01 20.99 -2.22
C GLU A 270 38.61 19.57 -2.63
N TRP A 271 39.47 18.57 -2.41
CA TRP A 271 39.15 17.17 -2.70
C TRP A 271 37.94 16.67 -1.91
N GLN A 272 37.89 16.98 -0.61
CA GLN A 272 36.74 16.65 0.24
C GLN A 272 35.46 17.37 -0.22
N LYS A 273 35.55 18.65 -0.60
CA LYS A 273 34.43 19.43 -1.14
C LYS A 273 33.92 18.86 -2.47
N ARG A 274 34.82 18.43 -3.36
CA ARG A 274 34.44 17.73 -4.61
C ARG A 274 33.76 16.40 -4.33
N TYR A 275 34.22 15.65 -3.33
CA TYR A 275 33.59 14.38 -2.91
C TYR A 275 32.18 14.60 -2.36
N ALA A 276 32.01 15.55 -1.44
CA ALA A 276 30.69 15.93 -0.91
C ALA A 276 29.74 16.37 -2.02
N SER A 277 30.22 17.18 -2.97
CA SER A 277 29.44 17.61 -4.14
C SER A 277 28.98 16.44 -5.01
N ARG A 278 29.84 15.43 -5.20
CA ARG A 278 29.50 14.20 -5.93
C ARG A 278 28.42 13.40 -5.20
N LEU A 279 28.53 13.24 -3.87
CA LEU A 279 27.54 12.53 -3.07
C LEU A 279 26.19 13.22 -3.08
N ILE A 280 26.15 14.56 -2.96
CA ILE A 280 24.91 15.34 -3.04
C ILE A 280 24.27 15.16 -4.41
N LYS A 281 25.03 15.24 -5.52
CA LYS A 281 24.50 15.01 -6.87
C LYS A 281 23.98 13.60 -7.07
N LEU A 282 24.69 12.58 -6.55
CA LEU A 282 24.23 11.19 -6.60
C LEU A 282 22.94 10.99 -5.81
N LYS A 283 22.87 11.56 -4.59
CA LYS A 283 21.67 11.53 -3.77
C LYS A 283 20.51 12.23 -4.46
N GLN A 284 20.74 13.40 -5.03
CA GLN A 284 19.74 14.17 -5.76
C GLN A 284 19.30 13.48 -7.06
N GLN A 285 20.19 12.79 -7.78
CA GLN A 285 19.81 11.94 -8.91
C GLN A 285 18.99 10.73 -8.48
N ASN A 286 19.29 10.13 -7.33
CA ASN A 286 18.55 9.00 -6.79
C ASN A 286 17.16 9.43 -6.27
N GLU A 287 17.09 10.57 -5.59
CA GLU A 287 15.84 11.21 -5.13
C GLU A 287 14.99 11.67 -6.32
N ASN A 288 15.59 12.27 -7.36
CA ASN A 288 14.88 12.64 -8.58
C ASN A 288 14.37 11.42 -9.37
N LYS A 289 15.09 10.29 -9.34
CA LYS A 289 14.57 9.00 -9.86
C LYS A 289 13.41 8.45 -9.03
N GLN A 290 13.43 8.62 -7.70
CA GLN A 290 12.30 8.24 -6.85
C GLN A 290 11.09 9.17 -6.98
N LEU A 291 11.31 10.47 -7.22
CA LEU A 291 10.26 11.45 -7.53
C LEU A 291 9.69 11.28 -8.95
N SER A 292 10.39 10.57 -9.84
CA SER A 292 9.89 10.14 -11.16
C SER A 292 9.51 8.66 -11.17
N GLY A 293 8.83 8.16 -10.14
CA GLY A 293 8.23 6.83 -10.21
C GLY A 293 7.32 6.75 -11.43
N SER A 294 7.42 5.67 -12.21
CA SER A 294 6.48 5.43 -13.31
C SER A 294 5.05 5.41 -12.76
N TYR A 295 4.04 5.75 -13.58
CA TYR A 295 2.62 5.74 -13.16
C TYR A 295 2.25 4.46 -12.40
N MET A 296 2.79 3.32 -12.85
CA MET A 296 2.57 2.02 -12.22
C MET A 296 3.23 1.87 -10.85
N GLU A 297 4.43 2.41 -10.65
CA GLU A 297 5.12 2.41 -9.34
C GLU A 297 4.34 3.23 -8.34
N THR A 298 3.89 4.42 -8.73
CA THR A 298 3.04 5.27 -7.88
C THR A 298 1.71 4.60 -7.56
N LEU A 299 1.07 3.95 -8.54
CA LEU A 299 -0.20 3.25 -8.33
C LEU A 299 -0.04 2.06 -7.38
N ILE A 300 1.04 1.29 -7.51
CA ILE A 300 1.34 0.15 -6.63
C ILE A 300 1.71 0.62 -5.24
N GLU A 301 2.56 1.63 -5.12
CA GLU A 301 2.93 2.20 -3.82
C GLU A 301 1.68 2.72 -3.10
N LYS A 302 0.81 3.44 -3.80
CA LYS A 302 -0.46 3.91 -3.26
C LYS A 302 -1.36 2.74 -2.84
N TRP A 303 -1.47 1.68 -3.66
CA TRP A 303 -2.27 0.50 -3.32
C TRP A 303 -1.71 -0.26 -2.11
N MET A 304 -0.38 -0.47 -2.05
CA MET A 304 0.29 -1.17 -0.95
C MET A 304 0.22 -0.40 0.37
N ASN A 305 0.30 0.93 0.31
CA ASN A 305 0.29 1.79 1.49
C ASN A 305 -1.13 2.24 1.89
N SER A 306 -2.14 2.08 1.02
CA SER A 306 -3.52 2.42 1.30
C SER A 306 -4.13 1.56 2.41
N LEU A 307 -5.03 2.17 3.16
CA LEU A 307 -5.81 1.55 4.24
C LEU A 307 -7.21 1.10 3.79
N SER A 308 -7.41 1.13 2.48
CA SER A 308 -8.55 0.60 1.73
C SER A 308 -8.08 0.34 0.29
N PRO A 309 -7.32 -0.75 0.04
CA PRO A 309 -6.73 -1.04 -1.26
C PRO A 309 -7.78 -1.14 -2.38
N GLU A 310 -8.99 -1.59 -2.05
CA GLU A 310 -10.17 -1.64 -2.94
C GLU A 310 -10.64 -0.26 -3.42
N LYS A 311 -10.30 0.81 -2.69
CA LYS A 311 -10.56 2.19 -3.13
C LYS A 311 -9.47 2.74 -4.05
N VAL A 312 -8.34 2.04 -4.18
CA VAL A 312 -7.26 2.39 -5.12
C VAL A 312 -7.37 1.52 -6.39
N LEU A 313 -7.52 0.20 -6.24
CA LEU A 313 -7.72 -0.75 -7.31
C LEU A 313 -8.95 -1.61 -7.03
N SER A 314 -9.88 -1.69 -7.98
CA SER A 314 -11.10 -2.49 -7.84
C SER A 314 -11.38 -3.34 -9.06
N GLU A 315 -11.90 -4.54 -8.88
CA GLU A 315 -12.31 -5.43 -9.98
C GLU A 315 -13.58 -4.94 -10.68
N CYS A 316 -14.38 -4.12 -10.00
CA CYS A 316 -15.56 -3.47 -10.57
C CYS A 316 -15.64 -2.01 -10.13
N ILE A 317 -16.03 -1.12 -11.04
CA ILE A 317 -16.22 0.30 -10.74
C ILE A 317 -17.62 0.74 -11.20
N GLU A 318 -18.22 1.67 -10.48
CA GLU A 318 -19.58 2.14 -10.77
C GLU A 318 -19.63 2.74 -12.19
N GLY A 319 -20.62 2.32 -12.99
CA GLY A 319 -20.84 2.83 -14.34
C GLY A 319 -19.93 2.23 -15.42
N VAL A 320 -19.14 1.19 -15.13
CA VAL A 320 -18.38 0.45 -16.15
C VAL A 320 -18.69 -1.04 -16.06
N LYS A 321 -19.25 -1.59 -17.14
CA LYS A 321 -19.46 -3.04 -17.30
C LYS A 321 -18.29 -3.64 -18.08
N VAL A 322 -17.70 -4.71 -17.57
CA VAL A 322 -16.58 -5.41 -18.19
C VAL A 322 -17.05 -6.75 -18.75
N GLU A 323 -16.79 -6.99 -20.02
CA GLU A 323 -16.94 -8.28 -20.69
C GLU A 323 -15.58 -8.70 -21.23
N HIS A 324 -15.30 -9.99 -21.30
CA HIS A 324 -13.99 -10.50 -21.69
C HIS A 324 -14.13 -11.84 -22.39
N ASN A 325 -13.22 -12.13 -23.31
CA ASN A 325 -13.13 -13.40 -24.02
C ASN A 325 -11.66 -13.68 -24.37
N PRO A 326 -11.10 -14.87 -24.06
CA PRO A 326 -11.69 -15.98 -23.30
C PRO A 326 -11.81 -15.67 -21.80
N ASP A 327 -12.15 -16.69 -21.01
CA ASP A 327 -12.16 -16.61 -19.54
C ASP A 327 -10.80 -16.09 -19.00
N LEU A 328 -10.84 -15.43 -17.85
CA LEU A 328 -9.64 -14.85 -17.21
C LEU A 328 -8.57 -15.90 -16.88
N SER A 329 -8.97 -17.15 -16.62
CA SER A 329 -8.07 -18.26 -16.33
C SER A 329 -8.12 -19.28 -17.45
N VAL A 330 -6.99 -19.52 -18.10
CA VAL A 330 -6.88 -20.44 -19.23
C VAL A 330 -5.78 -21.47 -18.96
N THR A 331 -6.01 -22.73 -19.33
CA THR A 331 -4.96 -23.77 -19.29
C THR A 331 -4.59 -24.18 -20.70
N VAL A 332 -3.30 -24.17 -21.01
CA VAL A 332 -2.73 -24.56 -22.31
C VAL A 332 -1.75 -25.70 -22.12
N ASN A 333 -1.79 -26.65 -23.07
CA ASN A 333 -1.00 -27.89 -23.02
C ASN A 333 0.25 -27.86 -23.92
N THR A 334 0.60 -26.70 -24.48
CA THR A 334 1.68 -26.54 -25.44
C THR A 334 2.79 -25.66 -24.88
N LYS A 335 4.04 -26.02 -25.19
CA LYS A 335 5.24 -25.27 -24.74
C LYS A 335 5.36 -23.89 -25.39
N LYS A 336 4.97 -23.77 -26.66
CA LYS A 336 4.81 -22.49 -27.37
C LYS A 336 3.34 -22.12 -27.33
N SER A 337 2.96 -21.37 -26.30
CA SER A 337 1.59 -20.92 -26.15
C SER A 337 1.48 -19.43 -26.43
N HIS A 338 0.64 -19.11 -27.40
CA HIS A 338 0.17 -17.76 -27.64
C HIS A 338 -1.30 -17.70 -27.26
N GLN A 339 -1.67 -16.74 -26.41
CA GLN A 339 -3.05 -16.51 -26.02
C GLN A 339 -3.37 -15.04 -26.13
N THR A 340 -4.59 -14.72 -26.53
CA THR A 340 -5.07 -13.34 -26.57
C THR A 340 -6.37 -13.22 -25.78
N TRP A 341 -6.51 -12.16 -24.99
CA TRP A 341 -7.75 -11.74 -24.34
C TRP A 341 -8.25 -10.45 -24.97
N THR A 342 -9.56 -10.35 -25.15
CA THR A 342 -10.24 -9.11 -25.53
C THR A 342 -11.16 -8.69 -24.40
N PHE A 343 -10.93 -7.50 -23.83
CA PHE A 343 -11.77 -6.87 -22.82
C PHE A 343 -12.66 -5.82 -23.48
N ALA A 344 -13.97 -5.95 -23.35
CA ALA A 344 -14.95 -4.96 -23.76
C ALA A 344 -15.47 -4.20 -22.53
N LEU A 345 -15.10 -2.92 -22.42
CA LEU A 345 -15.49 -2.03 -21.33
C LEU A 345 -16.64 -1.13 -21.80
N THR A 346 -17.84 -1.30 -21.26
CA THR A 346 -19.00 -0.46 -21.55
C THR A 346 -19.21 0.55 -20.42
N CYS A 347 -18.96 1.81 -20.69
CA CYS A 347 -19.04 2.92 -19.74
C CYS A 347 -20.38 3.67 -19.88
N LYS A 348 -21.22 3.62 -18.85
CA LYS A 348 -22.50 4.32 -18.70
C LYS A 348 -22.57 4.99 -17.32
N PRO A 349 -22.47 6.33 -17.20
CA PRO A 349 -22.36 7.31 -18.29
C PRO A 349 -21.01 7.24 -19.03
N ALA A 350 -20.94 7.90 -20.20
CA ALA A 350 -19.73 8.02 -20.99
C ALA A 350 -18.52 8.50 -20.14
N ARG A 351 -17.43 7.69 -20.15
CA ARG A 351 -16.16 8.00 -19.46
C ARG A 351 -14.98 7.80 -20.40
N MET A 352 -13.98 8.67 -20.27
CA MET A 352 -12.76 8.60 -21.07
C MET A 352 -11.74 7.66 -20.42
N LEU A 353 -11.20 6.71 -21.19
CA LEU A 353 -10.09 5.87 -20.76
C LEU A 353 -8.78 6.61 -21.03
N TYR A 354 -8.08 6.99 -19.97
CA TYR A 354 -6.83 7.74 -20.05
C TYR A 354 -5.61 6.82 -20.13
N ARG A 355 -5.63 5.66 -19.47
CA ARG A 355 -4.50 4.74 -19.48
C ARG A 355 -4.94 3.29 -19.44
N VAL A 356 -4.12 2.44 -20.06
CA VAL A 356 -4.16 0.99 -19.87
C VAL A 356 -2.74 0.55 -19.55
N ALA A 357 -2.53 -0.17 -18.45
CA ALA A 357 -1.20 -0.63 -18.08
C ALA A 357 -1.20 -2.06 -17.55
N LEU A 358 -0.06 -2.72 -17.68
CA LEU A 358 0.20 -4.04 -17.13
C LEU A 358 1.01 -3.90 -15.83
N LEU A 359 0.40 -4.20 -14.69
CA LEU A 359 1.05 -4.09 -13.37
C LEU A 359 2.07 -5.21 -13.10
N TYR A 360 2.94 -4.98 -12.13
CA TYR A 360 4.12 -5.81 -11.85
C TYR A 360 3.77 -7.25 -11.47
N ASP A 361 4.15 -8.17 -12.35
CA ASP A 361 4.30 -9.61 -12.13
C ASP A 361 5.67 -10.02 -12.71
N ALA A 362 6.31 -11.05 -12.17
CA ALA A 362 7.60 -11.58 -12.66
C ALA A 362 7.55 -11.96 -14.15
N HIS A 363 6.33 -12.16 -14.66
CA HIS A 363 6.01 -12.64 -15.98
C HIS A 363 5.62 -11.54 -17.00
N ARG A 364 5.64 -10.26 -16.60
CA ARG A 364 5.24 -9.13 -17.44
C ARG A 364 5.85 -9.11 -18.86
N PRO A 365 7.11 -9.53 -19.12
CA PRO A 365 7.66 -9.59 -20.48
C PRO A 365 6.90 -10.53 -21.44
N HIS A 366 6.11 -11.46 -20.91
CA HIS A 366 5.28 -12.36 -21.70
C HIS A 366 3.95 -11.74 -22.13
N PHE A 367 3.59 -10.57 -21.59
CA PHE A 367 2.32 -9.91 -21.86
C PHE A 367 2.51 -8.56 -22.57
N SER A 368 1.63 -8.26 -23.52
CA SER A 368 1.63 -6.99 -24.23
C SER A 368 0.21 -6.54 -24.59
N ILE A 369 -0.03 -5.24 -24.55
CA ILE A 369 -1.21 -4.60 -25.11
C ILE A 369 -1.03 -4.58 -26.63
N ILE A 370 -1.96 -5.19 -27.37
CA ILE A 370 -1.85 -5.36 -28.83
C ILE A 370 -2.87 -4.53 -29.61
N ALA A 371 -3.98 -4.15 -28.98
CA ALA A 371 -5.04 -3.41 -29.65
C ALA A 371 -5.86 -2.62 -28.64
N ILE A 372 -6.21 -1.39 -28.99
CA ILE A 372 -7.19 -0.59 -28.26
C ILE A 372 -8.10 0.04 -29.30
N SER A 373 -9.41 -0.12 -29.16
CA SER A 373 -10.41 0.64 -29.92
C SER A 373 -11.40 1.30 -28.96
N ALA A 374 -11.92 2.45 -29.36
CA ALA A 374 -13.02 3.08 -28.63
C ALA A 374 -14.05 3.71 -29.55
N GLY A 375 -15.26 3.85 -29.03
CA GLY A 375 -16.37 4.52 -29.71
C GLY A 375 -17.69 4.04 -29.13
N ASP A 376 -18.72 3.95 -29.96
CA ASP A 376 -20.01 3.37 -29.57
C ASP A 376 -20.11 1.89 -29.97
N SER A 377 -21.27 1.27 -29.76
CA SER A 377 -21.48 -0.15 -30.08
C SER A 377 -21.40 -0.46 -31.59
N THR A 378 -21.61 0.53 -32.44
CA THR A 378 -21.67 0.45 -33.91
C THR A 378 -20.45 1.08 -34.61
N THR A 379 -19.79 2.06 -34.00
CA THR A 379 -18.63 2.78 -34.53
C THR A 379 -17.46 2.61 -33.56
N GLN A 380 -16.47 1.81 -33.96
CA GLN A 380 -15.25 1.57 -33.18
C GLN A 380 -14.06 2.15 -33.93
N VAL A 381 -13.30 3.01 -33.26
CA VAL A 381 -12.10 3.65 -33.82
C VAL A 381 -10.86 3.06 -33.17
N SER A 382 -10.03 2.40 -33.96
CA SER A 382 -8.74 1.85 -33.49
C SER A 382 -7.81 2.98 -33.07
N GLN A 383 -7.13 2.77 -31.95
CA GLN A 383 -6.09 3.64 -31.41
C GLN A 383 -4.72 3.10 -31.81
N GLU A 384 -3.75 3.99 -31.92
CA GLU A 384 -2.36 3.61 -32.10
C GLU A 384 -1.84 2.93 -30.82
N VAL A 385 -1.28 1.74 -30.98
CA VAL A 385 -0.66 0.96 -29.91
C VAL A 385 0.76 0.61 -30.36
N PRO A 386 1.81 1.02 -29.62
CA PRO A 386 3.18 0.66 -29.93
C PRO A 386 3.42 -0.86 -29.89
N GLU A 387 4.45 -1.33 -30.59
CA GLU A 387 4.90 -2.72 -30.46
C GLU A 387 5.36 -3.01 -29.02
N ASN A 388 5.02 -4.19 -28.50
CA ASN A 388 5.33 -4.61 -27.13
C ASN A 388 4.86 -3.60 -26.06
N CYS A 389 3.74 -2.91 -26.31
CA CYS A 389 3.21 -1.91 -25.41
C CYS A 389 2.82 -2.52 -24.05
N GLN A 390 3.35 -1.97 -22.97
CA GLN A 390 2.99 -2.36 -21.60
C GLN A 390 2.26 -1.24 -20.83
N GLU A 391 2.27 -0.02 -21.37
CA GLU A 391 1.50 1.12 -20.91
C GLU A 391 1.05 1.89 -22.15
N TRP A 392 -0.26 2.03 -22.29
CA TRP A 392 -0.90 2.86 -23.29
C TRP A 392 -1.48 4.10 -22.64
N ILE A 393 -1.29 5.25 -23.29
CA ILE A 393 -1.80 6.55 -22.86
C ILE A 393 -2.79 7.06 -23.90
N GLY A 394 -4.03 7.26 -23.46
CA GLY A 394 -5.15 7.76 -24.25
C GLY A 394 -5.38 9.27 -24.12
N GLY A 395 -6.63 9.68 -24.39
CA GLY A 395 -7.09 11.06 -24.13
C GLY A 395 -7.17 12.00 -25.33
N LYS A 396 -6.98 11.52 -26.57
CA LYS A 396 -7.10 12.33 -27.79
C LYS A 396 -8.47 12.21 -28.48
N MET A 397 -9.54 11.94 -27.74
CA MET A 397 -10.87 11.77 -28.32
C MET A 397 -11.71 13.04 -28.19
N ALA A 398 -12.37 13.44 -29.28
CA ALA A 398 -13.39 14.47 -29.22
C ALA A 398 -14.56 13.97 -28.36
N GLN A 399 -15.04 14.79 -27.42
CA GLN A 399 -16.29 14.50 -26.73
C GLN A 399 -17.46 14.68 -27.70
N ASN A 400 -17.68 13.67 -28.53
CA ASN A 400 -18.95 13.49 -29.21
C ASN A 400 -19.97 13.22 -28.09
N GLY A 401 -21.12 13.89 -28.10
CA GLY A 401 -22.17 13.80 -27.06
C GLY A 401 -22.83 12.42 -26.97
N LEU A 402 -22.03 11.37 -26.81
CA LEU A 402 -22.42 9.98 -26.66
C LEU A 402 -22.85 9.76 -25.21
N ASP A 403 -23.99 9.08 -25.03
CA ASP A 403 -24.48 8.69 -23.70
C ASP A 403 -23.60 7.60 -23.04
N HIS A 404 -22.80 6.88 -23.85
CA HIS A 404 -21.94 5.79 -23.40
C HIS A 404 -20.69 5.64 -24.28
N TYR A 405 -19.62 5.08 -23.71
CA TYR A 405 -18.42 4.67 -24.45
C TYR A 405 -18.23 3.16 -24.35
N VAL A 406 -17.79 2.54 -25.44
CA VAL A 406 -17.36 1.14 -25.49
C VAL A 406 -15.90 1.09 -25.90
N TYR A 407 -15.04 0.57 -25.02
CA TYR A 407 -13.63 0.29 -25.31
C TYR A 407 -13.44 -1.19 -25.55
N LYS A 408 -12.64 -1.56 -26.55
CA LYS A 408 -12.15 -2.93 -26.70
C LYS A 408 -10.63 -2.93 -26.56
N VAL A 409 -10.11 -3.71 -25.64
CA VAL A 409 -8.68 -3.80 -25.32
C VAL A 409 -8.20 -5.23 -25.52
N GLY A 410 -7.23 -5.41 -26.42
CA GLY A 410 -6.59 -6.69 -26.70
C GLY A 410 -5.28 -6.83 -25.91
N ILE A 411 -5.16 -7.92 -25.15
CA ILE A 411 -3.95 -8.30 -24.41
C ILE A 411 -3.45 -9.63 -24.97
N ALA A 412 -2.20 -9.67 -25.41
CA ALA A 412 -1.53 -10.90 -25.84
C ALA A 412 -0.62 -11.44 -24.74
N PHE A 413 -0.49 -12.76 -24.74
CA PHE A 413 0.48 -13.54 -23.99
C PHE A 413 1.29 -14.41 -24.94
N ASN A 414 2.59 -14.49 -24.70
CA ASN A 414 3.50 -15.34 -25.45
C ASN A 414 4.60 -15.92 -24.54
N THR A 415 4.77 -17.24 -24.56
CA THR A 415 5.85 -17.92 -23.83
C THR A 415 6.38 -19.13 -24.59
N GLU A 416 7.62 -19.50 -24.29
CA GLU A 416 8.27 -20.73 -24.76
C GLU A 416 8.59 -21.71 -23.63
N ILE A 417 8.11 -21.43 -22.41
CA ILE A 417 8.33 -22.24 -21.22
C ILE A 417 7.00 -22.62 -20.57
N PHE A 418 6.98 -23.78 -19.93
CA PHE A 418 5.89 -24.18 -19.06
C PHE A 418 5.93 -23.40 -17.74
N GLY A 419 4.76 -23.16 -17.16
CA GLY A 419 4.62 -22.40 -15.92
C GLY A 419 3.23 -21.78 -15.79
N THR A 420 2.98 -21.21 -14.62
CA THR A 420 1.79 -20.40 -14.35
C THR A 420 2.17 -18.94 -14.47
N PHE A 421 1.53 -18.24 -15.40
CA PHE A 421 1.78 -16.83 -15.64
C PHE A 421 0.55 -16.03 -15.21
N ARG A 422 0.78 -14.95 -14.49
CA ARG A 422 -0.27 -14.07 -14.00
C ARG A 422 0.04 -12.64 -14.45
N GLN A 423 -1.02 -11.89 -14.71
CA GLN A 423 -0.90 -10.49 -15.10
C GLN A 423 -2.13 -9.72 -14.62
N THR A 424 -1.89 -8.60 -13.95
CA THR A 424 -2.94 -7.65 -13.60
C THR A 424 -2.94 -6.53 -14.64
N ILE A 425 -4.08 -6.31 -15.26
CA ILE A 425 -4.32 -5.26 -16.26
C ILE A 425 -5.12 -4.16 -15.56
N VAL A 426 -4.68 -2.91 -15.67
CA VAL A 426 -5.39 -1.74 -15.13
C VAL A 426 -5.93 -0.85 -16.23
N PHE A 427 -7.13 -0.33 -16.01
CA PHE A 427 -7.86 0.57 -16.88
C PHE A 427 -8.19 1.85 -16.10
N ASP A 428 -7.50 2.93 -16.42
CA ASP A 428 -7.62 4.19 -15.70
C ASP A 428 -8.53 5.18 -16.41
N PHE A 429 -9.64 5.51 -15.77
CA PHE A 429 -10.61 6.51 -16.24
C PHE A 429 -10.39 7.91 -15.61
N GLY A 430 -9.27 8.13 -14.93
CA GLY A 430 -8.92 9.36 -14.24
C GLY A 430 -9.61 9.52 -12.87
N LEU A 431 -10.22 8.45 -12.37
CA LEU A 431 -10.95 8.40 -11.11
C LEU A 431 -10.55 7.16 -10.33
N GLU A 432 -10.60 7.25 -9.00
CA GLU A 432 -10.37 6.13 -8.11
C GLU A 432 -11.71 5.55 -7.61
N PRO A 433 -11.82 4.21 -7.44
CA PRO A 433 -10.77 3.21 -7.71
C PRO A 433 -10.48 3.00 -9.20
N VAL A 434 -9.22 2.70 -9.53
CA VAL A 434 -8.81 2.30 -10.88
C VAL A 434 -9.31 0.87 -11.13
N LEU A 435 -9.92 0.64 -12.30
CA LEU A 435 -10.45 -0.67 -12.66
C LEU A 435 -9.30 -1.63 -12.93
N MET A 436 -9.33 -2.82 -12.34
CA MET A 436 -8.36 -3.89 -12.61
C MET A 436 -9.04 -5.18 -13.07
N GLN A 437 -8.34 -5.95 -13.91
CA GLN A 437 -8.70 -7.33 -14.29
C GLN A 437 -7.46 -8.20 -14.19
N ARG A 438 -7.62 -9.44 -13.71
CA ARG A 438 -6.50 -10.36 -13.48
C ARG A 438 -6.63 -11.55 -14.41
N VAL A 439 -5.61 -11.77 -15.24
CA VAL A 439 -5.54 -12.95 -16.10
C VAL A 439 -4.53 -13.95 -15.55
N MET A 440 -4.82 -15.23 -15.75
CA MET A 440 -3.96 -16.34 -15.41
C MET A 440 -3.89 -17.30 -16.60
N ILE A 441 -2.68 -17.77 -16.90
CA ILE A 441 -2.49 -18.85 -17.87
C ILE A 441 -1.55 -19.91 -17.31
N ASP A 442 -2.03 -21.15 -17.30
CA ASP A 442 -1.26 -22.33 -16.92
C ASP A 442 -0.77 -23.05 -18.18
N ALA A 443 0.52 -22.93 -18.48
CA ALA A 443 1.17 -23.70 -19.53
C ALA A 443 1.75 -24.98 -18.92
N ALA A 444 1.08 -26.12 -19.10
CA ALA A 444 1.46 -27.42 -18.54
C ALA A 444 1.77 -28.45 -19.64
N SER A 445 2.64 -29.41 -19.35
CA SER A 445 2.87 -30.58 -20.22
C SER A 445 1.84 -31.68 -19.93
N THR A 446 1.32 -32.35 -20.96
CA THR A 446 0.39 -33.48 -20.82
C THR A 446 1.05 -34.83 -20.46
N GLU A 447 2.36 -34.88 -20.20
CA GLU A 447 3.12 -36.13 -20.00
C GLU A 447 2.98 -36.78 -18.60
N GLY A 448 1.80 -36.74 -17.98
CA GLY A 448 1.61 -37.20 -16.59
C GLY A 448 0.39 -38.07 -16.31
N ASN A 449 -0.35 -38.57 -17.32
CA ASN A 449 -1.49 -39.47 -17.11
C ASN A 449 -1.50 -40.59 -18.15
N ILE A 450 -0.60 -41.58 -18.02
CA ILE A 450 -0.78 -42.96 -18.51
C ILE A 450 -0.24 -43.91 -17.45
#